data_AF-A0AAV1LJF8-F1
#
_entry.id   AF-A0AAV1LJF8-F1
#
_cell.length_a   1.000
_cell.length_b   1.000
_cell.length_c   1.000
_cell.angle_alpha   90.00
_cell.angle_beta   90.00
_cell.angle_gamma   90.00
#
_symmetry.space_group_name_H-M   'P 1'
#
loop_
_entity.id
_entity.type
_entity.pdbx_description
1 polymer ?
#
loop_
_entity_poly.entity_id
_entity_poly.type
_entity_poly.pdbx_seq_one_letter_code
_entity_poly.pdbx_strand_id
1 'polypeptide(L)'
;MFNNRHWVFQQDSAPAHRAKSTQDWLEAREIDFIRHEDWPSSSPDLNPLDYKIWQHLEEKGCSKPHPNLESLKTSLIEAAADIDMDFVRAAIDDWPRRLKACIQNHGGHFE
;
A
#
# COMPACT_ATOMS: atom_id res chain seq x y z
N MET A 1 0.33 19.28 -3.64
CA MET A 1 1.69 18.93 -4.13
C MET A 1 2.51 18.37 -2.97
N PHE A 2 3.17 17.22 -3.15
CA PHE A 2 4.14 16.68 -2.19
C PHE A 2 5.52 17.09 -2.69
N ASN A 3 6.26 17.89 -1.91
CA ASN A 3 7.54 18.49 -2.35
C ASN A 3 7.48 19.18 -3.73
N ASN A 4 6.43 19.97 -4.01
CA ASN A 4 6.19 20.62 -5.31
C ASN A 4 6.09 19.68 -6.52
N ARG A 5 5.87 18.38 -6.31
CA ARG A 5 5.62 17.42 -7.37
C ARG A 5 4.15 16.99 -7.41
N HIS A 6 3.72 16.63 -8.61
CA HIS A 6 2.48 15.91 -8.84
C HIS A 6 2.58 14.52 -8.22
N TRP A 7 1.48 14.06 -7.62
CA TRP A 7 1.37 12.75 -6.99
C TRP A 7 -0.07 12.28 -7.11
N VAL A 8 -0.26 10.97 -7.07
CA VAL A 8 -1.57 10.31 -7.11
C VAL A 8 -1.68 9.42 -5.88
N PHE A 9 -2.79 9.54 -5.15
CA PHE A 9 -3.11 8.68 -4.04
C PHE A 9 -3.54 7.29 -4.53
N GLN A 10 -2.95 6.24 -3.97
CA GLN A 10 -3.30 4.86 -4.25
C GLN A 10 -3.96 4.25 -3.02
N GLN A 11 -5.08 3.56 -3.21
CA GLN A 11 -5.78 2.78 -2.19
C GLN A 11 -6.33 1.50 -2.83
N ASP A 12 -6.50 0.45 -2.02
CA ASP A 12 -7.12 -0.78 -2.48
C ASP A 12 -8.64 -0.64 -2.66
N SER A 13 -9.28 -1.71 -3.13
CA SER A 13 -10.72 -1.75 -3.35
C SER A 13 -11.52 -2.19 -2.11
N ALA A 14 -11.01 -2.02 -0.88
CA ALA A 14 -11.76 -2.36 0.33
C ALA A 14 -13.09 -1.59 0.40
N PRO A 15 -14.17 -2.15 1.00
CA PRO A 15 -15.49 -1.51 1.01
C PRO A 15 -15.50 -0.08 1.56
N ALA A 16 -14.66 0.22 2.56
CA ALA A 16 -14.54 1.56 3.13
C ALA A 16 -13.93 2.57 2.14
N HIS A 17 -12.97 2.14 1.32
CA HIS A 17 -12.33 2.97 0.30
C HIS A 17 -13.25 3.17 -0.91
N ARG A 18 -14.05 2.16 -1.25
CA ARG A 18 -15.08 2.20 -2.32
C ARG A 18 -16.33 3.00 -1.96
N ALA A 19 -16.55 3.28 -0.67
CA ALA A 19 -17.75 3.97 -0.23
C ALA A 19 -17.85 5.35 -0.92
N LYS A 20 -19.05 5.69 -1.40
CA LYS A 20 -19.31 6.98 -2.04
C LYS A 20 -18.83 8.16 -1.19
N SER A 21 -19.07 8.10 0.12
CA SER A 21 -18.60 9.12 1.06
C SER A 21 -17.09 9.33 1.04
N THR A 22 -16.31 8.27 0.86
CA THR A 22 -14.83 8.34 0.82
C THR A 22 -14.36 8.90 -0.52
N GLN A 23 -14.95 8.44 -1.62
CA GLN A 23 -14.63 8.92 -2.98
C GLN A 23 -14.98 10.41 -3.11
N ASP A 24 -16.20 10.81 -2.73
CA ASP A 24 -16.67 12.21 -2.74
C ASP A 24 -15.76 13.09 -1.86
N TRP A 25 -15.26 12.57 -0.73
CA TRP A 25 -14.37 13.31 0.17
C TRP A 25 -12.98 13.57 -0.43
N LEU A 26 -12.45 12.62 -1.21
CA LEU A 26 -11.17 12.76 -1.93
C LEU A 26 -11.31 13.77 -3.07
N GLU A 27 -12.38 13.66 -3.86
CA GLU A 27 -12.70 14.59 -4.95
C GLU A 27 -12.88 16.02 -4.44
N ALA A 28 -13.66 16.21 -3.36
CA ALA A 28 -13.89 17.53 -2.77
C ALA A 28 -12.62 18.21 -2.22
N ARG A 29 -11.53 17.44 -2.03
CA ARG A 29 -10.22 17.94 -1.60
C ARG A 29 -9.24 18.12 -2.75
N GLU A 30 -9.67 17.88 -3.98
CA GLU A 30 -8.81 17.95 -5.17
C GLU A 30 -7.55 17.06 -5.01
N ILE A 31 -7.71 15.92 -4.33
CA ILE A 31 -6.67 14.91 -4.24
C ILE A 31 -6.78 14.08 -5.52
N ASP A 32 -5.72 14.03 -6.32
CA ASP A 32 -5.66 13.07 -7.42
C ASP A 32 -5.50 11.67 -6.83
N PHE A 33 -6.33 10.71 -7.24
CA PHE A 33 -6.30 9.35 -6.73
C PHE A 33 -6.71 8.33 -7.79
N ILE A 34 -6.25 7.08 -7.64
CA ILE A 34 -6.72 5.97 -8.46
C ILE A 34 -8.14 5.63 -8.01
N ARG A 35 -9.11 5.80 -8.92
CA ARG A 35 -10.50 5.52 -8.64
C ARG A 35 -10.70 4.02 -8.45
N HIS A 36 -11.69 3.65 -7.66
CA HIS A 36 -11.90 2.24 -7.35
C HIS A 36 -12.28 1.39 -8.57
N GLU A 37 -12.82 2.01 -9.62
CA GLU A 37 -13.12 1.39 -10.91
C GLU A 37 -11.85 1.08 -11.72
N ASP A 38 -10.77 1.83 -11.50
CA ASP A 38 -9.48 1.68 -12.18
C ASP A 38 -8.56 0.68 -11.45
N TRP A 39 -8.86 0.35 -10.19
CA TRP A 39 -8.09 -0.61 -9.41
C TRP A 39 -8.64 -2.03 -9.56
N PRO A 40 -7.82 -3.01 -9.97
CA PRO A 40 -8.27 -4.40 -10.08
C PRO A 40 -8.61 -4.97 -8.70
N SER A 41 -9.74 -5.68 -8.63
CA SER A 41 -10.19 -6.31 -7.37
C SER A 41 -9.22 -7.40 -6.92
N SER A 42 -9.08 -7.57 -5.60
CA SER A 42 -8.24 -8.63 -4.99
C SER A 42 -6.80 -8.69 -5.51
N SER A 43 -6.16 -7.53 -5.67
CA SER A 43 -4.82 -7.42 -6.24
C SER A 43 -3.76 -6.97 -5.21
N PRO A 44 -3.45 -7.77 -4.19
CA PRO A 44 -2.37 -7.46 -3.25
C PRO A 44 -1.01 -7.39 -3.97
N ASP A 45 -0.87 -8.16 -5.06
CA ASP A 45 0.34 -8.19 -5.90
C ASP A 45 0.65 -6.85 -6.59
N LEU A 46 -0.31 -5.91 -6.59
CA LEU A 46 -0.17 -4.56 -7.14
C LEU A 46 -0.07 -3.47 -6.07
N ASN A 47 -0.31 -3.76 -4.79
CA ASN A 47 -0.22 -2.78 -3.73
C ASN A 47 1.16 -2.82 -3.05
N PRO A 48 2.01 -1.77 -3.16
CA PRO A 48 3.33 -1.75 -2.53
C PRO A 48 3.32 -1.99 -1.03
N LEU A 49 2.22 -1.59 -0.36
CA LEU A 49 2.04 -1.88 1.05
C LEU A 49 1.92 -3.39 1.29
N ASP A 50 1.13 -4.11 0.50
CA ASP A 50 0.88 -5.54 0.69
C ASP A 50 2.09 -6.41 0.27
N TYR A 51 2.63 -6.22 -0.93
CA TYR A 51 3.68 -7.11 -1.44
C TYR A 51 5.09 -6.85 -0.86
N LYS A 52 5.27 -5.79 -0.04
CA LYS A 52 6.61 -5.43 0.47
C LYS A 52 6.63 -4.78 1.85
N ILE A 53 5.90 -3.68 2.05
CA ILE A 53 6.04 -2.90 3.30
C ILE A 53 5.46 -3.65 4.51
N TRP A 54 4.27 -4.23 4.39
CA TRP A 54 3.61 -4.98 5.46
C TRP A 54 4.36 -6.26 5.82
N GLN A 55 4.90 -6.97 4.82
CA GLN A 55 5.78 -8.11 5.07
C GLN A 55 6.98 -7.71 5.95
N HIS A 56 7.64 -6.59 5.66
CA HIS A 56 8.76 -6.10 6.46
C HIS A 56 8.37 -5.77 7.91
N LEU A 57 7.21 -5.12 8.09
CA LEU A 57 6.70 -4.80 9.43
C LEU A 57 6.34 -6.06 10.21
N GLU A 58 5.76 -7.06 9.57
CA GLU A 58 5.43 -8.33 10.21
C GLU A 58 6.71 -9.09 10.60
N GLU A 59 7.66 -9.21 9.69
CA GLU A 59 8.92 -9.93 9.93
C GLU A 59 9.73 -9.34 11.09
N LYS A 60 9.79 -8.01 11.22
CA LYS A 60 10.51 -7.35 12.32
C LYS A 60 9.65 -7.14 13.54
N GLY A 61 8.52 -6.47 13.35
CA GLY A 61 7.63 -6.00 14.40
C GLY A 61 6.89 -7.12 15.11
N CYS A 62 6.64 -8.25 14.44
CA CYS A 62 5.94 -9.42 14.99
C CYS A 62 6.85 -10.65 15.14
N SER A 63 8.18 -10.49 15.08
CA SER A 63 9.15 -11.60 15.22
C SER A 63 9.05 -12.37 16.55
N LYS A 64 8.38 -11.80 17.55
CA LYS A 64 8.17 -12.39 18.88
C LYS A 64 6.75 -12.09 19.37
N PRO A 65 6.18 -12.91 20.28
CA PRO A 65 4.89 -12.61 20.90
C PRO A 65 4.93 -11.33 21.73
N HIS A 66 3.85 -10.54 21.67
CA HIS A 66 3.67 -9.34 22.49
C HIS A 66 2.67 -9.60 23.63
N PRO A 67 2.97 -9.14 24.86
CA PRO A 67 2.11 -9.39 26.01
C PRO A 67 0.83 -8.53 26.01
N ASN A 68 0.80 -7.44 25.24
CA ASN A 68 -0.34 -6.54 25.14
C ASN A 68 -0.24 -5.66 23.88
N LEU A 69 -1.33 -4.93 23.60
CA LEU A 69 -1.45 -4.04 22.45
C LEU A 69 -0.38 -2.94 22.42
N GLU A 70 -0.01 -2.37 23.57
CA GLU A 70 0.97 -1.28 23.61
C GLU A 70 2.37 -1.78 23.23
N SER A 71 2.77 -2.97 23.69
CA SER A 71 4.03 -3.59 23.27
C SER A 71 4.06 -3.88 21.76
N LEU A 72 2.94 -4.35 21.18
CA LEU A 72 2.84 -4.57 19.74
C LEU A 72 2.96 -3.26 18.96
N LYS A 73 2.24 -2.20 19.37
CA LYS A 73 2.32 -0.88 18.75
C LYS A 73 3.75 -0.34 18.78
N THR A 74 4.42 -0.40 19.92
CA THR A 74 5.81 0.06 20.05
C THR A 74 6.72 -0.69 19.08
N SER A 75 6.60 -2.03 19.03
CA SER A 75 7.41 -2.87 18.12
C SER A 75 7.16 -2.53 16.64
N LEU A 76 5.92 -2.31 16.24
CA LEU A 76 5.57 -1.92 14.87
C LEU A 76 6.07 -0.51 14.51
N ILE A 77 6.03 0.44 15.46
CA ILE A 77 6.57 1.79 15.27
C ILE A 77 8.09 1.74 15.10
N GLU A 78 8.79 0.95 15.92
CA GLU A 78 10.23 0.75 15.80
C GLU A 78 10.60 0.07 14.46
N ALA A 79 9.87 -0.97 14.06
CA ALA A 79 10.05 -1.62 12.76
C ALA A 79 9.80 -0.66 11.59
N ALA A 80 8.78 0.21 11.69
CA ALA A 80 8.50 1.21 10.67
C ALA A 80 9.58 2.30 10.60
N ALA A 81 10.13 2.71 11.73
CA ALA A 81 11.22 3.69 11.79
C ALA A 81 12.53 3.16 11.20
N ASP A 82 12.71 1.83 11.14
CA ASP A 82 13.85 1.15 10.55
C ASP A 82 13.72 0.96 9.03
N ILE A 83 12.55 1.28 8.44
CA ILE A 83 12.38 1.27 6.98
C ILE A 83 13.10 2.47 6.39
N ASP A 84 14.20 2.21 5.68
CA ASP A 84 14.88 3.25 4.92
C ASP A 84 14.10 3.64 3.65
N MET A 85 14.40 4.84 3.12
CA MET A 85 13.73 5.35 1.93
C MET A 85 14.10 4.60 0.65
N ASP A 86 15.22 3.88 0.62
CA ASP A 86 15.61 3.09 -0.55
C ASP A 86 14.78 1.81 -0.64
N PHE A 87 14.39 1.22 0.49
CA PHE A 87 13.44 0.11 0.56
C PHE A 87 12.06 0.53 0.03
N VAL A 88 11.57 1.71 0.45
CA VAL A 88 10.30 2.28 -0.04
C VAL A 88 10.37 2.56 -1.55
N ARG A 89 11.44 3.20 -2.03
CA ARG A 89 11.65 3.44 -3.46
C ARG A 89 11.69 2.14 -4.24
N ALA A 90 12.43 1.14 -3.76
CA ALA A 90 12.50 -0.17 -4.40
C ALA A 90 11.17 -0.94 -4.38
N ALA A 91 10.22 -0.60 -3.51
CA ALA A 91 8.85 -1.11 -3.62
C ALA A 91 8.13 -0.39 -4.76
N ILE A 92 8.12 0.94 -4.74
CA ILE A 92 7.45 1.76 -5.77
C ILE A 92 7.99 1.49 -7.18
N ASP A 93 9.31 1.39 -7.34
CA ASP A 93 9.99 1.16 -8.62
C ASP A 93 9.71 -0.25 -9.19
N ASP A 94 9.27 -1.20 -8.35
CA ASP A 94 8.87 -2.55 -8.78
C ASP A 94 7.44 -2.58 -9.36
N TRP A 95 6.62 -1.57 -9.04
CA TRP A 95 5.22 -1.52 -9.43
C TRP A 95 4.99 -1.63 -10.95
N PRO A 96 5.74 -0.96 -11.84
CA PRO A 96 5.57 -1.12 -13.28
C PRO A 96 5.87 -2.54 -13.79
N ARG A 97 6.81 -3.27 -13.16
CA ARG A 97 7.09 -4.67 -13.48
C ARG A 97 5.90 -5.55 -13.08
N ARG A 98 5.37 -5.34 -11.88
CA ARG A 98 4.21 -6.06 -11.34
C ARG A 98 2.95 -5.81 -12.17
N LEU A 99 2.71 -4.57 -12.61
CA LEU A 99 1.61 -4.24 -13.51
C LEU A 99 1.71 -4.99 -14.85
N LYS A 100 2.91 -5.09 -15.44
CA LYS A 100 3.13 -5.90 -16.65
C LYS A 100 2.85 -7.38 -16.40
N ALA A 101 3.28 -7.92 -15.26
CA ALA A 101 3.01 -9.31 -14.89
C ALA A 101 1.49 -9.56 -14.73
N CYS A 102 0.75 -8.64 -14.11
CA CYS A 102 -0.70 -8.70 -14.02
C CYS A 102 -1.36 -8.75 -15.42
N ILE A 103 -0.93 -7.89 -16.33
CA ILE A 103 -1.43 -7.86 -17.73
C ILE A 103 -1.12 -9.18 -18.45
N GLN A 104 0.11 -9.70 -18.30
CA GLN A 104 0.54 -10.97 -18.91
C GLN A 104 -0.24 -12.17 -18.35
N ASN A 105 -0.63 -12.12 -17.09
CA ASN A 105 -1.47 -13.14 -16.44
C ASN A 105 -2.98 -12.86 -16.59
N HIS A 106 -3.37 -11.94 -17.48
CA HIS A 106 -4.78 -11.58 -17.73
C HIS A 106 -5.56 -11.22 -16.46
N GLY A 107 -4.92 -10.54 -15.51
CA GLY A 107 -5.51 -10.18 -14.21
C GLY A 107 -5.46 -11.29 -13.15
N GLY A 108 -4.83 -12.43 -13.44
CA GLY A 108 -4.55 -13.47 -12.46
C GLY A 108 -3.41 -13.12 -11.50
N HIS A 109 -3.29 -13.89 -10.43
CA HIS A 109 -2.23 -13.76 -9.42
C HIS A 109 -0.83 -14.03 -9.98
N PHE A 110 0.17 -13.39 -9.38
CA PHE A 110 1.58 -13.51 -9.73
C PHE A 110 2.47 -13.21 -8.53
N GLU A 111 3.72 -13.67 -8.56
CA GLU A 111 4.73 -13.41 -7.52
C GLU A 111 5.88 -12.51 -8.04
#